data_AF-A0A2D7L8T8-F1
#
_entry.id   AF-A0A2D7L8T8-F1
#
_cell.length_a   1.000
_cell.length_b   1.000
_cell.length_c   1.000
_cell.angle_alpha   90.00
_cell.angle_beta   90.00
_cell.angle_gamma   90.00
#
_symmetry.space_group_name_H-M   'P 1'
#
loop_
_entity.id
_entity.type
_entity.pdbx_description
1 polymer ?
#
loop_
_entity_poly.entity_id
_entity_poly.type
_entity_poly.pdbx_seq_one_letter_code
_entity_poly.pdbx_strand_id
1 'polypeptide(L)'
;VYENALPGYEVIGFSGSWESTDALHCRVKGIPDMEMLQVFHNPLDNGSLPVDAEYPIQALIDDLSGDGLIVDSMKVFWRTLGSEDWSNQQIYKADSSENIDLWVGGIPALIDTGTIQYYIQAADSSGRVETSPPAGWHSFAAMPTNACINWILGDLDNTGDLSVIDVLLLTDFVNYSISGVCPESISDINNDGELSIVDVEFLISILMNQ
;
A
#
# COMPACT_ATOMS: atom_id res chain seq x y z
N VAL A 1 11.61 -9.48 24.24
CA VAL A 1 12.49 -8.53 23.50
C VAL A 1 12.52 -8.90 22.03
N TYR A 2 13.04 -10.07 21.62
CA TYR A 2 13.06 -10.50 20.22
C TYR A 2 11.68 -10.51 19.56
N GLU A 3 10.66 -11.09 20.21
CA GLU A 3 9.28 -11.12 19.68
C GLU A 3 8.72 -9.72 19.40
N ASN A 4 9.05 -8.73 20.25
CA ASN A 4 8.62 -7.34 20.04
C ASN A 4 9.41 -6.64 18.94
N ALA A 5 10.67 -7.04 18.71
CA ALA A 5 11.57 -6.41 17.74
C ALA A 5 11.45 -7.02 16.33
N LEU A 6 10.91 -8.24 16.22
CA LEU A 6 10.75 -8.98 14.97
C LEU A 6 9.28 -9.42 14.79
N PRO A 7 8.33 -8.49 14.58
CA PRO A 7 6.95 -8.85 14.32
C PRO A 7 6.82 -9.80 13.13
N GLY A 8 5.99 -10.83 13.26
CA GLY A 8 5.79 -11.85 12.23
C GLY A 8 6.78 -13.02 12.27
N TYR A 9 7.87 -12.93 13.03
CA TYR A 9 8.79 -14.06 13.23
C TYR A 9 8.36 -14.96 14.40
N GLU A 10 8.57 -16.27 14.24
CA GLU A 10 8.50 -17.22 15.34
C GLU A 10 9.82 -17.21 16.13
N VAL A 11 9.75 -16.92 17.44
CA VAL A 11 10.92 -16.87 18.31
C VAL A 11 10.96 -18.10 19.20
N ILE A 12 11.93 -18.99 18.94
CA ILE A 12 12.09 -20.24 19.68
C ILE A 12 13.35 -20.18 20.54
N GLY A 13 13.20 -20.43 21.85
CA GLY A 13 14.30 -20.52 22.79
C GLY A 13 14.90 -21.94 22.85
N PHE A 14 16.23 -22.05 22.78
CA PHE A 14 16.94 -23.33 22.87
C PHE A 14 17.85 -23.40 24.10
N SER A 15 17.65 -24.41 24.94
CA SER A 15 18.53 -24.73 26.06
C SER A 15 19.74 -25.56 25.60
N GLY A 16 20.90 -25.36 26.23
CA GLY A 16 22.11 -26.14 25.94
C GLY A 16 23.31 -25.67 26.76
N SER A 17 24.47 -26.30 26.55
CA SER A 17 25.74 -25.87 27.12
C SER A 17 26.32 -24.73 26.26
N TRP A 18 25.83 -23.52 26.54
CA TRP A 18 26.21 -22.29 25.87
C TRP A 18 27.21 -21.50 26.71
N GLU A 19 28.18 -20.88 26.04
CA GLU A 19 29.10 -19.90 26.60
C GLU A 19 28.80 -18.53 25.99
N SER A 20 29.19 -17.45 26.66
CA SER A 20 28.96 -16.09 26.14
C SER A 20 29.65 -15.82 24.79
N THR A 21 30.74 -16.55 24.48
CA THR A 21 31.48 -16.47 23.22
C THR A 21 31.24 -17.65 22.27
N ASP A 22 30.42 -18.62 22.66
CA ASP A 22 30.10 -19.81 21.87
C ASP A 22 28.69 -20.31 22.21
N ALA A 23 27.73 -19.89 21.39
CA ALA A 23 26.32 -20.19 21.54
C ALA A 23 25.71 -20.67 20.21
N LEU A 24 24.39 -20.68 20.11
CA LEU A 24 23.68 -21.25 18.96
C LEU A 24 24.16 -20.71 17.60
N HIS A 25 24.26 -19.38 17.45
CA HIS A 25 24.69 -18.74 16.20
C HIS A 25 26.09 -19.18 15.73
N CYS A 26 27.00 -19.53 16.66
CA CYS A 26 28.36 -19.97 16.33
C CYS A 26 28.40 -21.38 15.70
N ARG A 27 27.33 -22.16 15.90
CA ARG A 27 27.26 -23.59 15.58
C ARG A 27 26.24 -23.93 14.51
N VAL A 28 25.52 -22.92 14.00
CA VAL A 28 24.57 -23.06 12.91
C VAL A 28 25.00 -22.15 11.76
N LYS A 29 24.66 -22.55 10.53
CA LYS A 29 24.89 -21.72 9.35
C LYS A 29 23.70 -21.87 8.42
N GLY A 30 23.07 -20.74 8.09
CA GLY A 30 22.07 -20.70 7.03
C GLY A 30 22.72 -21.07 5.71
N ILE A 31 22.05 -21.93 4.95
CA ILE A 31 22.43 -22.25 3.57
C ILE A 31 21.41 -21.53 2.69
N PRO A 32 21.83 -20.58 1.83
CA PRO A 32 20.90 -19.88 0.95
C PRO A 32 20.32 -20.84 -0.08
N ASP A 33 19.06 -20.61 -0.46
CA ASP A 33 18.49 -21.22 -1.65
C ASP A 33 19.11 -20.55 -2.89
N MET A 34 19.77 -21.33 -3.74
CA MET A 34 20.44 -20.84 -4.95
C MET A 34 19.44 -20.54 -6.08
N GLU A 35 18.21 -21.03 -5.96
CA GLU A 35 17.11 -20.84 -6.90
C GLU A 35 16.00 -19.99 -6.26
N MET A 36 16.35 -19.11 -5.32
CA MET A 36 15.38 -18.27 -4.61
C MET A 36 14.69 -17.27 -5.54
N LEU A 37 13.46 -16.94 -5.19
CA LEU A 37 12.79 -15.75 -5.67
C LEU A 37 13.23 -14.56 -4.81
N GLN A 38 14.09 -13.70 -5.35
CA GLN A 38 14.62 -12.56 -4.63
C GLN A 38 13.64 -11.38 -4.71
N VAL A 39 13.30 -10.78 -3.57
CA VAL A 39 12.51 -9.53 -3.49
C VAL A 39 13.29 -8.50 -2.67
N PHE A 40 13.96 -7.56 -3.33
CA PHE A 40 14.73 -6.51 -2.68
C PHE A 40 14.01 -5.17 -2.77
N HIS A 41 13.76 -4.56 -1.62
CA HIS A 41 13.06 -3.28 -1.52
C HIS A 41 13.64 -2.46 -0.38
N ASN A 42 13.89 -1.17 -0.64
CA ASN A 42 14.25 -0.21 0.39
C ASN A 42 12.95 0.39 0.97
N PRO A 43 12.71 0.27 2.28
CA PRO A 43 11.48 0.80 2.89
C PRO A 43 11.33 2.31 2.69
N LEU A 44 10.08 2.77 2.62
CA LEU A 44 9.76 4.20 2.56
C LEU A 44 10.17 4.92 3.85
N ASP A 45 10.69 6.13 3.70
CA ASP A 45 11.10 6.96 4.81
C ASP A 45 9.91 7.58 5.54
N ASN A 46 10.07 7.85 6.83
CA ASN A 46 9.09 8.63 7.58
C ASN A 46 9.01 10.05 7.03
N GLY A 47 7.78 10.52 6.81
CA GLY A 47 7.52 11.82 6.19
C GLY A 47 7.48 11.77 4.67
N SER A 48 7.45 10.58 4.05
CA SER A 48 7.32 10.43 2.60
C SER A 48 6.08 11.15 2.09
N LEU A 49 6.28 11.97 1.05
CA LEU A 49 5.24 12.66 0.32
C LEU A 49 4.81 11.82 -0.89
N PRO A 50 3.52 11.83 -1.25
CA PRO A 50 3.07 11.17 -2.46
C PRO A 50 3.55 11.95 -3.70
N VAL A 51 3.77 11.24 -4.79
CA VAL A 51 4.05 11.74 -6.14
C VAL A 51 2.92 11.27 -7.02
N ASP A 52 2.31 12.17 -7.80
CA ASP A 52 1.18 11.84 -8.69
C ASP A 52 0.05 11.05 -7.99
N ALA A 53 -0.27 11.46 -6.76
CA ALA A 53 -1.29 10.85 -5.89
C ALA A 53 -0.97 9.42 -5.36
N GLU A 54 0.29 8.96 -5.44
CA GLU A 54 0.72 7.69 -4.84
C GLU A 54 2.05 7.82 -4.08
N TYR A 55 2.27 7.01 -3.05
CA TYR A 55 3.59 6.79 -2.46
C TYR A 55 4.34 5.76 -3.32
N PRO A 56 5.45 6.15 -3.97
CA PRO A 56 6.10 5.30 -4.98
C PRO A 56 6.79 4.09 -4.36
N ILE A 57 6.47 2.90 -4.86
CA ILE A 57 7.10 1.64 -4.49
C ILE A 57 8.04 1.19 -5.60
N GLN A 58 9.24 0.77 -5.21
CA GLN A 58 10.23 0.21 -6.12
C GLN A 58 10.85 -1.04 -5.52
N ALA A 59 10.81 -2.16 -6.24
CA ALA A 59 11.44 -3.41 -5.82
C ALA A 59 12.24 -4.00 -6.97
N LEU A 60 13.36 -4.64 -6.64
CA LEU A 60 14.09 -5.53 -7.54
C LEU A 60 13.60 -6.95 -7.30
N ILE A 61 13.06 -7.59 -8.33
CA ILE A 61 12.48 -8.93 -8.24
C ILE A 61 13.09 -9.80 -9.33
N ASP A 62 13.81 -10.83 -8.91
CA ASP A 62 14.54 -11.75 -9.78
C ASP A 62 14.29 -13.20 -9.34
N ASP A 63 13.89 -14.05 -10.29
CA ASP A 63 13.74 -15.49 -10.09
C ASP A 63 15.04 -16.20 -10.45
N LEU A 64 15.89 -16.46 -9.45
CA LEU A 64 17.18 -17.11 -9.70
C LEU A 64 17.05 -18.54 -10.24
N SER A 65 15.85 -19.13 -10.13
CA SER A 65 15.47 -20.41 -10.75
C SER A 65 15.39 -20.31 -12.29
N GLY A 66 15.01 -19.15 -12.82
CA GLY A 66 14.70 -18.94 -14.24
C GLY A 66 13.40 -19.59 -14.71
N ASP A 67 12.53 -20.02 -13.79
CA ASP A 67 11.25 -20.68 -14.10
C ASP A 67 10.18 -19.69 -14.61
N GLY A 68 10.39 -18.38 -14.38
CA GLY A 68 9.58 -17.28 -14.87
C GLY A 68 8.67 -16.69 -13.79
N LEU A 69 8.70 -15.36 -13.67
CA LEU A 69 7.85 -14.56 -12.78
C LEU A 69 6.36 -14.60 -13.17
N ILE A 70 5.48 -14.68 -12.17
CA ILE A 70 4.02 -14.59 -12.34
C ILE A 70 3.59 -13.13 -12.17
N VAL A 71 3.44 -12.42 -13.29
CA VAL A 71 3.15 -10.97 -13.33
C VAL A 71 1.92 -10.58 -12.48
N ASP A 72 0.85 -11.37 -12.52
CA ASP A 72 -0.40 -11.08 -11.79
C ASP A 72 -0.27 -11.26 -10.26
N SER A 73 0.81 -11.90 -9.80
CA SER A 73 1.10 -12.13 -8.38
C SER A 73 2.02 -11.07 -7.79
N MET A 74 2.51 -10.12 -8.59
CA MET A 74 3.36 -9.02 -8.15
C MET A 74 2.51 -7.90 -7.58
N LYS A 75 2.51 -7.76 -6.25
CA LYS A 75 1.59 -6.85 -5.56
C LYS A 75 2.25 -6.16 -4.38
N VAL A 76 1.82 -4.93 -4.13
CA VAL A 76 1.98 -4.28 -2.83
C VAL A 76 0.69 -4.43 -2.04
N PHE A 77 0.82 -4.81 -0.78
CA PHE A 77 -0.28 -4.85 0.19
C PHE A 77 -0.04 -3.78 1.23
N TRP A 78 -1.07 -3.01 1.58
CA TRP A 78 -0.97 -1.99 2.60
C TRP A 78 -2.24 -1.87 3.45
N ARG A 79 -2.08 -1.23 4.60
CA ARG A 79 -3.17 -0.82 5.47
C ARG A 79 -2.75 0.38 6.31
N THR A 80 -3.73 1.15 6.77
CA THR A 80 -3.51 2.19 7.76
C THR A 80 -3.37 1.56 9.15
N LEU A 81 -2.59 2.21 10.03
CA LEU A 81 -2.42 1.75 11.41
C LEU A 81 -3.78 1.67 12.11
N GLY A 82 -4.15 0.48 12.59
CA GLY A 82 -5.42 0.22 13.25
C GLY A 82 -6.46 -0.48 12.37
N SER A 83 -6.28 -0.48 11.04
CA SER A 83 -7.08 -1.31 10.13
C SER A 83 -6.67 -2.78 10.24
N GLU A 84 -7.64 -3.69 10.20
CA GLU A 84 -7.38 -5.13 10.10
C GLU A 84 -7.23 -5.59 8.64
N ASP A 85 -7.96 -4.93 7.73
CA ASP A 85 -8.01 -5.29 6.31
C ASP A 85 -6.82 -4.72 5.54
N TRP A 86 -6.30 -5.54 4.63
CA TRP A 86 -5.22 -5.20 3.71
C TRP A 86 -5.79 -4.87 2.34
N SER A 87 -5.52 -3.66 1.86
CA SER A 87 -5.69 -3.28 0.47
C SER A 87 -4.49 -3.76 -0.34
N ASN A 88 -4.67 -3.92 -1.65
CA ASN A 88 -3.58 -4.31 -2.53
C ASN A 88 -3.70 -3.71 -3.93
N GLN A 89 -2.55 -3.55 -4.58
CA GLN A 89 -2.42 -3.03 -5.94
C GLN A 89 -1.29 -3.78 -6.62
N GLN A 90 -1.46 -4.00 -7.92
CA GLN A 90 -0.43 -4.62 -8.75
C GLN A 90 0.76 -3.67 -8.92
N ILE A 91 1.96 -4.23 -8.88
CA ILE A 91 3.18 -3.53 -9.32
C ILE A 91 3.56 -4.05 -10.71
N TYR A 92 4.16 -3.19 -11.51
CA TYR A 92 4.45 -3.44 -12.91
C TYR A 92 5.95 -3.38 -13.16
N LYS A 93 6.41 -4.16 -14.13
CA LYS A 93 7.79 -4.08 -14.59
C LYS A 93 8.05 -2.71 -15.21
N ALA A 94 9.12 -2.05 -14.82
CA ALA A 94 9.47 -0.74 -15.36
C ALA A 94 9.87 -0.85 -16.84
N ASP A 95 9.38 0.07 -17.67
CA ASP A 95 9.74 0.21 -19.10
C ASP A 95 11.14 0.84 -19.28
N SER A 96 12.14 0.35 -18.54
CA SER A 96 13.52 0.85 -18.60
C SER A 96 14.49 -0.23 -19.06
N SER A 97 15.36 0.11 -20.01
CA SER A 97 16.39 -0.81 -20.53
C SER A 97 17.59 -1.00 -19.60
N GLU A 98 17.66 -0.26 -18.48
CA GLU A 98 18.81 -0.26 -17.58
C GLU A 98 18.67 -1.27 -16.43
N ASN A 99 17.44 -1.62 -16.03
CA ASN A 99 17.21 -2.61 -14.97
C ASN A 99 16.01 -3.49 -15.32
N ILE A 100 16.30 -4.69 -15.83
CA ILE A 100 15.29 -5.64 -16.26
C ILE A 100 14.50 -6.24 -15.08
N ASP A 101 14.94 -6.05 -13.84
CA ASP A 101 14.31 -6.65 -12.65
C ASP A 101 13.62 -5.60 -11.79
N LEU A 102 13.51 -4.36 -12.27
CA LEU A 102 12.84 -3.27 -11.56
C LEU A 102 11.33 -3.35 -11.73
N TRP A 103 10.63 -3.44 -10.60
CA TRP A 103 9.18 -3.37 -10.49
C TRP A 103 8.78 -2.11 -9.75
N VAL A 104 7.79 -1.42 -10.29
CA VAL A 104 7.29 -0.13 -9.83
C VAL A 104 5.79 -0.17 -9.62
N GLY A 105 5.32 0.60 -8.66
CA GLY A 105 3.90 0.85 -8.43
C GLY A 105 3.76 1.89 -7.33
N GLY A 106 2.60 1.90 -6.69
CA GLY A 106 2.35 2.87 -5.65
C GLY A 106 1.32 2.40 -4.64
N ILE A 107 1.37 3.02 -3.46
CA ILE A 107 0.30 2.98 -2.48
C ILE A 107 -0.50 4.28 -2.65
N PRO A 108 -1.83 4.26 -2.84
CA PRO A 108 -2.63 5.47 -2.96
C PRO A 108 -2.37 6.45 -1.81
N ALA A 109 -2.28 7.73 -2.14
CA ALA A 109 -2.02 8.78 -1.18
C ALA A 109 -3.13 8.90 -0.13
N LEU A 110 -2.77 9.29 1.09
CA LEU A 110 -3.74 9.64 2.11
C LEU A 110 -4.13 11.12 2.01
N ILE A 111 -5.37 11.43 2.37
CA ILE A 111 -5.84 12.82 2.54
C ILE A 111 -5.31 13.45 3.83
N ASP A 112 -5.07 12.62 4.84
CA ASP A 112 -4.58 13.01 6.15
C ASP A 112 -3.24 12.34 6.46
N THR A 113 -2.45 12.96 7.35
CA THR A 113 -1.24 12.32 7.89
C THR A 113 -1.61 11.02 8.60
N GLY A 114 -0.86 9.96 8.35
CA GLY A 114 -1.14 8.64 8.93
C GLY A 114 0.10 7.77 9.02
N THR A 115 -0.02 6.59 9.61
CA THR A 115 1.01 5.55 9.52
C THR A 115 0.49 4.44 8.62
N ILE A 116 1.26 4.11 7.59
CA ILE A 116 0.96 2.99 6.69
C ILE A 116 1.87 1.83 7.03
N GLN A 117 1.26 0.64 7.13
CA GLN A 117 1.95 -0.64 7.20
C GLN A 117 1.82 -1.32 5.83
N TYR A 118 2.90 -1.82 5.27
CA TYR A 118 2.89 -2.41 3.94
C TYR A 118 3.91 -3.53 3.77
N TYR A 119 3.68 -4.42 2.81
CA TYR A 119 4.66 -5.40 2.35
C TYR A 119 4.49 -5.63 0.84
N ILE A 120 5.55 -6.11 0.20
CA ILE A 120 5.56 -6.45 -1.22
C ILE A 120 5.55 -7.97 -1.33
N GLN A 121 4.77 -8.52 -2.24
CA GLN A 121 4.71 -9.95 -2.53
C GLN A 121 5.07 -10.20 -3.99
N ALA A 122 5.82 -11.27 -4.22
CA ALA A 122 6.14 -11.81 -5.53
C ALA A 122 5.87 -13.32 -5.56
N ALA A 123 5.59 -13.86 -6.75
CA ALA A 123 5.53 -15.31 -6.99
C ALA A 123 6.15 -15.69 -8.34
N ASP A 124 6.74 -16.88 -8.41
CA ASP A 124 7.30 -17.44 -9.64
C ASP A 124 6.65 -18.77 -10.02
N SER A 125 6.97 -19.25 -11.22
CA SER A 125 6.41 -20.51 -11.76
C SER A 125 7.05 -21.76 -11.13
N SER A 126 8.09 -21.61 -10.31
CA SER A 126 8.65 -22.69 -9.49
C SER A 126 7.75 -23.05 -8.32
N GLY A 127 6.78 -22.16 -8.00
CA GLY A 127 5.85 -22.28 -6.89
C GLY A 127 6.30 -21.53 -5.62
N ARG A 128 7.36 -20.74 -5.69
CA ARG A 128 7.82 -19.89 -4.58
C ARG A 128 6.96 -18.63 -4.51
N VAL A 129 6.66 -18.22 -3.28
CA VAL A 129 5.97 -16.96 -2.96
C VAL A 129 6.77 -16.31 -1.85
N GLU A 130 7.30 -15.12 -2.13
CA GLU A 130 8.20 -14.41 -1.22
C GLU A 130 7.69 -13.00 -0.96
N THR A 131 8.02 -12.48 0.23
CA THR A 131 7.62 -11.13 0.63
C THR A 131 8.80 -10.28 1.06
N SER A 132 8.66 -8.96 0.93
CA SER A 132 9.52 -7.99 1.58
C SER A 132 8.71 -7.12 2.55
N PRO A 133 9.00 -7.16 3.86
CA PRO A 133 10.05 -7.97 4.50
C PRO A 133 9.72 -9.48 4.48
N PRO A 134 10.69 -10.38 4.78
CA PRO A 134 10.45 -11.83 4.79
C PRO A 134 9.42 -12.29 5.82
N ALA A 135 9.18 -11.49 6.86
CA ALA A 135 8.03 -11.64 7.75
C ALA A 135 7.63 -10.28 8.32
N GLY A 136 6.35 -10.12 8.64
CA GLY A 136 5.79 -8.87 9.15
C GLY A 136 5.54 -7.86 8.03
N TRP A 137 5.86 -6.60 8.29
CA TRP A 137 5.58 -5.48 7.38
C TRP A 137 6.60 -4.35 7.58
N HIS A 138 6.79 -3.55 6.54
CA HIS A 138 7.40 -2.23 6.61
C HIS A 138 6.39 -1.23 7.18
N SER A 139 6.87 -0.15 7.79
CA SER A 139 6.01 0.90 8.34
C SER A 139 6.64 2.26 8.14
N PHE A 140 5.84 3.25 7.74
CA PHE A 140 6.29 4.63 7.60
C PHE A 140 5.18 5.62 7.96
N ALA A 141 5.57 6.79 8.44
CA ALA A 141 4.68 7.94 8.61
C ALA A 141 4.44 8.60 7.24
N ALA A 142 3.22 8.51 6.74
CA ALA A 142 2.79 9.04 5.45
C ALA A 142 2.31 10.48 5.60
N MET A 143 2.86 11.40 4.78
CA MET A 143 2.35 12.76 4.67
C MET A 143 1.19 12.83 3.67
N PRO A 144 0.18 13.66 3.89
CA PRO A 144 -1.00 13.72 3.05
C PRO A 144 -0.67 14.27 1.65
N THR A 145 -1.54 13.96 0.69
CA THR A 145 -1.55 14.64 -0.60
C THR A 145 -2.01 16.09 -0.45
N ASN A 146 -1.41 17.00 -1.22
CA ASN A 146 -1.91 18.36 -1.37
C ASN A 146 -2.84 18.52 -2.59
N ALA A 147 -3.06 17.45 -3.37
CA ALA A 147 -3.82 17.49 -4.60
C ALA A 147 -5.29 17.88 -4.38
N CYS A 148 -5.86 17.50 -3.24
CA CYS A 148 -7.28 17.70 -2.95
C CYS A 148 -7.58 19.07 -2.29
N ILE A 149 -6.57 19.84 -1.86
CA ILE A 149 -6.75 21.10 -1.10
C ILE A 149 -7.54 22.15 -1.90
N ASN A 150 -7.50 22.09 -3.22
CA ASN A 150 -8.15 23.06 -4.09
C ASN A 150 -9.51 22.59 -4.65
N TRP A 151 -9.97 21.39 -4.32
CA TRP A 151 -11.23 20.86 -4.82
C TRP A 151 -12.40 21.50 -4.05
N ILE A 152 -13.46 21.85 -4.77
CA ILE A 152 -14.67 22.43 -4.19
C ILE A 152 -15.50 21.29 -3.59
N LEU A 153 -16.07 21.51 -2.39
CA LEU A 153 -16.95 20.54 -1.76
C LEU A 153 -18.11 20.18 -2.70
N GLY A 154 -18.25 18.89 -3.06
CA GLY A 154 -19.25 18.39 -3.99
C GLY A 154 -18.93 18.49 -5.49
N ASP A 155 -17.76 18.98 -5.89
CA ASP A 155 -17.27 19.01 -7.29
C ASP A 155 -16.39 17.78 -7.57
N LEU A 156 -17.03 16.64 -7.86
CA LEU A 156 -16.41 15.32 -7.90
C LEU A 156 -15.61 15.05 -9.18
N ASP A 157 -15.80 15.85 -10.23
CA ASP A 157 -14.98 15.81 -11.44
C ASP A 157 -13.95 16.95 -11.52
N ASN A 158 -13.87 17.80 -10.50
CA ASN A 158 -12.93 18.92 -10.38
C ASN A 158 -12.99 19.86 -11.59
N THR A 159 -14.20 20.14 -12.06
CA THR A 159 -14.45 21.08 -13.16
C THR A 159 -14.53 22.53 -12.68
N GLY A 160 -14.67 22.75 -11.37
CA GLY A 160 -14.80 24.05 -10.73
C GLY A 160 -16.26 24.52 -10.56
N ASP A 161 -17.23 23.74 -11.04
CA ASP A 161 -18.66 24.07 -11.00
C ASP A 161 -19.44 22.88 -10.43
N LEU A 162 -20.41 23.13 -9.56
CA LEU A 162 -21.34 22.09 -9.10
C LEU A 162 -22.42 21.85 -10.17
N SER A 163 -22.59 20.61 -10.59
CA SER A 163 -23.60 20.24 -11.59
C SER A 163 -24.21 18.86 -11.36
N VAL A 164 -25.10 18.45 -12.27
CA VAL A 164 -25.77 17.14 -12.22
C VAL A 164 -24.76 15.99 -12.41
N ILE A 165 -23.60 16.23 -13.03
CA ILE A 165 -22.57 15.19 -13.17
C ILE A 165 -22.02 14.77 -11.81
N ASP A 166 -21.84 15.72 -10.89
CA ASP A 166 -21.37 15.47 -9.54
C ASP A 166 -22.36 14.64 -8.74
N VAL A 167 -23.65 14.89 -8.91
CA VAL A 167 -24.70 14.06 -8.28
C VAL A 167 -24.61 12.62 -8.77
N LEU A 168 -24.37 12.39 -10.07
CA LEU A 168 -24.23 11.04 -10.62
C LEU A 168 -22.97 10.35 -10.07
N LEU A 169 -21.84 11.05 -10.05
CA LEU A 169 -20.60 10.52 -9.47
C LEU A 169 -20.77 10.19 -7.99
N LEU A 170 -21.42 11.07 -7.21
CA LEU A 170 -21.67 10.85 -5.78
C LEU A 170 -22.54 9.63 -5.55
N THR A 171 -23.59 9.45 -6.37
CA THR A 171 -24.42 8.23 -6.29
C THR A 171 -23.64 6.97 -6.60
N ASP A 172 -22.65 7.04 -7.50
CA ASP A 172 -21.82 5.90 -7.82
C ASP A 172 -20.84 5.57 -6.68
N PHE A 173 -20.24 6.58 -6.03
CA PHE A 173 -19.42 6.38 -4.83
C PHE A 173 -20.20 5.71 -3.70
N VAL A 174 -21.42 6.19 -3.42
CA VAL A 174 -22.31 5.64 -2.39
C VAL A 174 -22.72 4.19 -2.69
N ASN A 175 -22.92 3.84 -3.97
CA ASN A 175 -23.49 2.53 -4.35
C ASN A 175 -22.47 1.47 -4.79
N TYR A 176 -21.32 1.86 -5.35
CA TYR A 176 -20.41 0.92 -6.03
C TYR A 176 -19.01 0.83 -5.41
N SER A 177 -18.77 1.47 -4.26
CA SER A 177 -17.45 1.45 -3.58
C SER A 177 -16.31 1.78 -4.53
N ILE A 178 -16.56 2.75 -5.43
CA ILE A 178 -15.53 3.26 -6.33
C ILE A 178 -14.54 4.03 -5.46
N SER A 179 -13.25 3.75 -5.60
CA SER A 179 -12.23 4.41 -4.76
C SER A 179 -11.54 5.54 -5.48
N GLY A 180 -11.46 6.70 -4.82
CA GLY A 180 -10.78 7.88 -5.35
C GLY A 180 -10.44 8.87 -4.23
N VAL A 181 -9.14 9.12 -4.01
CA VAL A 181 -8.64 9.89 -2.86
C VAL A 181 -9.26 11.30 -2.75
N CYS A 182 -9.31 12.06 -3.86
CA CYS A 182 -9.88 13.41 -3.82
C CYS A 182 -11.41 13.43 -3.89
N PRO A 183 -12.08 12.71 -4.82
CA PRO A 183 -13.54 12.66 -4.84
C PRO A 183 -14.15 12.24 -3.49
N GLU A 184 -13.63 11.20 -2.82
CA GLU A 184 -14.14 10.79 -1.50
C GLU A 184 -14.02 11.91 -0.46
N SER A 185 -12.91 12.67 -0.47
CA SER A 185 -12.65 13.74 0.51
C SER A 185 -13.62 14.92 0.45
N ILE A 186 -14.25 15.13 -0.70
CA ILE A 186 -15.22 16.19 -0.92
C ILE A 186 -16.65 15.65 -1.13
N SER A 187 -16.86 14.36 -0.88
CA SER A 187 -18.14 13.68 -1.05
C SER A 187 -19.04 13.73 0.19
N ASP A 188 -18.49 13.99 1.39
CA ASP A 188 -19.26 14.21 2.62
C ASP A 188 -19.80 15.65 2.65
N ILE A 189 -20.97 15.85 2.06
CA ILE A 189 -21.55 17.18 1.80
C ILE A 189 -22.14 17.77 3.08
N ASN A 190 -22.66 16.92 3.97
CA ASN A 190 -23.26 17.36 5.23
C ASN A 190 -22.24 17.40 6.39
N ASN A 191 -21.02 16.91 6.16
CA ASN A 191 -19.88 16.87 7.08
C ASN A 191 -20.21 16.09 8.37
N ASP A 192 -20.91 14.97 8.24
CA ASP A 192 -21.25 14.06 9.34
C ASP A 192 -20.27 12.88 9.50
N GLY A 193 -19.33 12.74 8.57
CA GLY A 193 -18.28 11.72 8.55
C GLY A 193 -18.68 10.41 7.87
N GLU A 194 -19.90 10.28 7.34
CA GLU A 194 -20.40 9.07 6.71
C GLU A 194 -20.88 9.35 5.28
N LEU A 195 -20.23 8.72 4.29
CA LEU A 195 -20.65 8.84 2.90
C LEU A 195 -21.95 8.05 2.65
N SER A 196 -23.06 8.76 2.40
CA SER A 196 -24.40 8.16 2.33
C SER A 196 -25.33 8.81 1.31
N ILE A 197 -26.55 8.30 1.21
CA ILE A 197 -27.60 8.91 0.37
C ILE A 197 -28.00 10.32 0.86
N VAL A 198 -27.70 10.65 2.13
CA VAL A 198 -27.97 11.98 2.68
C VAL A 198 -27.10 13.02 1.97
N ASP A 199 -25.84 12.71 1.68
CA ASP A 199 -24.93 13.60 0.94
C ASP A 199 -25.45 13.92 -0.46
N VAL A 200 -26.03 12.91 -1.13
CA VAL A 200 -26.68 13.06 -2.43
C VAL A 200 -27.85 14.04 -2.34
N GLU A 201 -28.71 13.91 -1.32
CA GLU A 201 -29.85 14.83 -1.13
C GLU A 201 -29.39 16.27 -0.86
N PHE A 202 -28.33 16.44 -0.08
CA PHE A 202 -27.75 17.75 0.19
C PHE A 202 -27.15 18.40 -1.06
N LEU A 203 -26.41 17.65 -1.87
CA LEU A 203 -25.86 18.16 -3.13
C LEU A 203 -26.97 18.59 -4.09
N ILE A 204 -28.03 17.79 -4.22
CA ILE A 204 -29.21 18.15 -5.02
C ILE A 204 -29.85 19.43 -4.48
N SER A 205 -30.00 19.56 -3.16
CA SER A 205 -30.56 20.76 -2.53
C SER A 205 -29.71 22.01 -2.80
N ILE A 206 -28.38 21.88 -2.81
CA ILE A 206 -27.47 22.97 -3.17
C ILE A 206 -27.72 23.40 -4.62
N LEU A 207 -27.74 22.46 -5.56
CA LEU A 207 -27.98 22.73 -6.98
C LEU A 207 -29.35 23.37 -7.26
N MET A 208 -30.39 22.97 -6.53
CA MET A 208 -31.73 23.54 -6.68
C MET A 208 -31.86 24.97 -6.14
N ASN A 209 -30.92 25.42 -5.31
CA ASN A 209 -30.93 26.75 -4.67
C ASN A 209 -29.86 27.71 -5.22
N GLN A 210 -29.12 27.32 -6.25
CA GLN A 210 -28.27 28.22 -7.05
C GLN A 210 -29.10 29.09 -7.99
#